data_AF-W1IPF7-F1
#
_entry.id   AF-W1IPF7-F1
#
_cell.length_a   1.000
_cell.length_b   1.000
_cell.length_c   1.000
_cell.angle_alpha   90.00
_cell.angle_beta   90.00
_cell.angle_gamma   90.00
#
_symmetry.space_group_name_H-M   'P 1'
#
loop_
_entity.id
_entity.type
_entity.pdbx_description
1 polymer ?
#
loop_
_entity_poly.entity_id
_entity_poly.type
_entity_poly.pdbx_seq_one_letter_code
_entity_poly.pdbx_strand_id
1 'polypeptide(L)'
;MDNLNFGKHISGQFNAELEHIRTELMAMGGVVEEQLSKAILAMHNQDKQLAQQVIEDDQKVNMMEVAIDEACVRIIAKRQPAASDLRLIMVISKTIAELERIGDVANKICQTALEKFSHQQQPLLVSLESLGWHTIRMLHDVLDAFARMDLQEAIRIYREDKKVDQEYEGIVRQLMTYMMEDPRTIPSIMTALLCARSIERIGDRCQNICEFIFYYVKGQDFRHVGGDKLEELLTKDE
;
A
#
# COMPACT_ATOMS: atom_id res chain seq x y z
N MET A 1 15.55 9.13 -18.57
CA MET A 1 16.04 10.44 -18.10
C MET A 1 15.21 11.51 -18.79
N ASP A 2 14.70 12.44 -17.99
CA ASP A 2 14.01 13.70 -18.30
C ASP A 2 12.74 13.66 -19.15
N ASN A 3 11.59 13.79 -18.46
CA ASN A 3 10.43 14.54 -18.95
C ASN A 3 9.43 14.90 -17.83
N LEU A 4 9.90 15.30 -16.64
CA LEU A 4 9.11 16.11 -15.72
C LEU A 4 9.51 17.56 -15.97
N ASN A 5 8.78 18.21 -16.88
CA ASN A 5 9.03 19.59 -17.29
C ASN A 5 8.58 20.54 -16.17
N PHE A 6 9.36 20.61 -15.09
CA PHE A 6 9.18 21.62 -14.05
C PHE A 6 9.35 23.00 -14.71
N GLY A 7 8.25 23.74 -14.79
CA GLY A 7 8.16 24.98 -15.57
C GLY A 7 9.30 25.95 -15.27
N LYS A 8 9.86 26.53 -16.34
CA LYS A 8 11.01 27.46 -16.44
C LYS A 8 10.97 28.75 -15.59
N HIS A 9 10.12 28.84 -14.56
CA HIS A 9 9.97 30.02 -13.70
C HIS A 9 10.04 29.73 -12.19
N ILE A 10 10.38 28.51 -11.79
CA ILE A 10 10.44 28.10 -10.38
C ILE A 10 11.84 28.32 -9.79
N SER A 11 11.92 28.96 -8.61
CA SER A 11 13.15 29.05 -7.81
C SER A 11 13.73 27.65 -7.60
N GLY A 12 15.02 27.43 -7.89
CA GLY A 12 15.66 26.12 -7.71
C GLY A 12 15.51 25.55 -6.29
N GLN A 13 15.30 26.42 -5.30
CA GLN A 13 15.00 26.00 -3.92
C GLN A 13 13.60 25.38 -3.77
N PHE A 14 12.59 25.83 -4.52
CA PHE A 14 11.26 25.22 -4.50
C PHE A 14 11.28 23.84 -5.19
N ASN A 15 11.98 23.69 -6.31
CA ASN A 15 12.18 22.36 -6.93
C ASN A 15 12.90 21.39 -5.98
N ALA A 16 13.90 21.87 -5.24
CA ALA A 16 14.58 21.06 -4.22
C ALA A 16 13.64 20.66 -3.06
N GLU A 17 12.76 21.57 -2.62
CA GLU A 17 11.74 21.28 -1.61
C GLU A 17 10.75 20.19 -2.10
N LEU A 18 10.34 20.22 -3.39
CA LEU A 18 9.48 19.20 -4.01
C LEU A 18 10.17 17.83 -4.16
N GLU A 19 11.42 17.80 -4.63
CA GLU A 19 12.16 16.55 -4.74
C GLU A 19 12.47 15.94 -3.38
N HIS A 20 12.65 16.78 -2.36
CA HIS A 20 12.85 16.31 -0.99
C HIS A 20 11.63 15.55 -0.47
N ILE A 21 10.42 16.11 -0.55
CA ILE A 21 9.20 15.40 -0.10
C ILE A 21 8.94 14.11 -0.90
N ARG A 22 9.30 14.08 -2.19
CA ARG A 22 9.22 12.87 -3.01
C ARG A 22 10.21 11.79 -2.52
N THR A 23 11.42 12.20 -2.19
CA THR A 23 12.45 11.29 -1.65
C THR A 23 12.05 10.72 -0.30
N GLU A 24 11.50 11.55 0.60
CA GLU A 24 11.00 11.10 1.91
C GLU A 24 9.83 10.12 1.78
N LEU A 25 8.90 10.36 0.85
CA LEU A 25 7.81 9.42 0.55
C LEU A 25 8.36 8.07 0.07
N MET A 26 9.33 8.07 -0.85
CA MET A 26 9.96 6.83 -1.33
C MET A 26 10.69 6.09 -0.19
N ALA A 27 11.35 6.83 0.71
CA ALA A 27 11.97 6.26 1.90
C ALA A 27 10.93 5.64 2.84
N MET A 28 9.78 6.29 3.04
CA MET A 28 8.67 5.75 3.83
C MET A 28 8.14 4.46 3.22
N GLY A 29 7.95 4.43 1.90
CA GLY A 29 7.54 3.23 1.16
C GLY A 29 8.47 2.04 1.40
N GLY A 30 9.79 2.26 1.32
CA GLY A 30 10.78 1.20 1.59
C GLY A 30 10.75 0.69 3.03
N VAL A 31 10.48 1.55 4.02
CA VAL A 31 10.30 1.12 5.42
C VAL A 31 9.05 0.26 5.58
N VAL A 32 7.95 0.63 4.94
CA VAL A 32 6.68 -0.12 4.97
C VAL A 32 6.84 -1.49 4.29
N GLU A 33 7.50 -1.56 3.14
CA GLU A 33 7.83 -2.83 2.46
C GLU A 33 8.66 -3.77 3.36
N GLU A 34 9.67 -3.23 4.05
CA GLU A 34 10.51 -3.98 4.98
C GLU A 34 9.69 -4.51 6.17
N GLN A 35 8.84 -3.68 6.77
CA GLN A 35 7.97 -4.06 7.89
C GLN A 35 6.99 -5.17 7.50
N LEU A 36 6.34 -5.05 6.34
CA LEU A 36 5.44 -6.09 5.81
C LEU A 36 6.19 -7.40 5.57
N SER A 37 7.37 -7.33 4.94
CA SER A 37 8.19 -8.51 4.67
C SER A 37 8.57 -9.22 5.96
N LYS A 38 9.02 -8.48 6.99
CA LYS A 38 9.31 -9.04 8.31
C LYS A 38 8.06 -9.61 8.99
N ALA A 39 6.92 -8.94 8.88
CA ALA A 39 5.66 -9.41 9.46
C ALA A 39 5.21 -10.74 8.86
N ILE A 40 5.29 -10.88 7.53
CA ILE A 40 4.98 -12.14 6.84
C ILE A 40 5.93 -13.26 7.28
N LEU A 41 7.24 -12.98 7.34
CA LEU A 41 8.23 -13.94 7.81
C LEU A 41 7.99 -14.33 9.27
N ALA A 42 7.63 -13.38 10.13
CA ALA A 42 7.29 -13.64 11.52
C ALA A 42 6.05 -14.53 11.64
N MET A 43 5.01 -14.26 10.85
CA MET A 43 3.79 -15.06 10.81
C MET A 43 4.07 -16.48 10.31
N HIS A 44 4.77 -16.64 9.19
CA HIS A 44 5.08 -17.95 8.62
C HIS A 44 5.90 -18.82 9.57
N ASN A 45 6.96 -18.25 10.16
CA ASN A 45 7.85 -18.97 11.06
C ASN A 45 7.32 -19.05 12.51
N GLN A 46 6.18 -18.41 12.80
CA GLN A 46 5.68 -18.17 14.15
C GLN A 46 6.74 -17.56 15.08
N ASP A 47 7.57 -16.66 14.54
CA ASP A 47 8.62 -15.95 15.26
C ASP A 47 8.05 -14.76 16.03
N LYS A 48 7.80 -15.00 17.32
CA LYS A 48 7.25 -13.99 18.23
C LYS A 48 8.20 -12.82 18.48
N GLN A 49 9.50 -13.05 18.42
CA GLN A 49 10.49 -12.00 18.67
C GLN A 49 10.51 -11.04 17.49
N LEU A 50 10.54 -11.56 16.26
CA LEU A 50 10.45 -10.74 15.06
C LEU A 50 9.11 -9.99 14.99
N ALA A 51 8.00 -10.64 15.35
CA ALA A 51 6.68 -10.00 15.40
C ALA A 51 6.66 -8.80 16.36
N GLN A 52 7.25 -8.94 17.55
CA GLN A 52 7.31 -7.86 18.54
C GLN A 52 8.19 -6.69 18.07
N GLN A 53 9.31 -6.99 17.40
CA GLN A 53 10.17 -5.96 16.81
C GLN A 53 9.44 -5.12 15.76
N VAL A 54 8.68 -5.76 14.86
CA VAL A 54 7.90 -5.04 13.84
C VAL A 54 6.86 -4.11 14.47
N ILE A 55 6.17 -4.58 15.53
CA ILE A 55 5.18 -3.77 16.25
C ILE A 55 5.82 -2.54 16.91
N GLU A 56 7.05 -2.68 17.44
CA GLU A 56 7.78 -1.55 18.04
C GLU A 56 8.29 -0.57 16.98
N ASP A 57 8.71 -1.07 15.82
CA ASP A 57 9.23 -0.27 14.71
C ASP A 57 8.13 0.54 13.98
N ASP A 58 6.85 0.20 14.15
CA ASP A 58 5.70 0.88 13.53
C ASP A 58 5.70 2.40 13.75
N GLN A 59 6.11 2.85 14.94
CA GLN A 59 6.17 4.28 15.27
C GLN A 59 7.01 5.09 14.29
N LYS A 60 8.00 4.47 13.64
CA LYS A 60 8.83 5.12 12.63
C LYS A 60 8.00 5.60 11.44
N VAL A 61 7.05 4.80 10.96
CA VAL A 61 6.20 5.14 9.81
C VAL A 61 5.29 6.31 10.18
N ASN A 62 4.68 6.28 11.37
CA ASN A 62 3.84 7.38 11.87
C ASN A 62 4.62 8.70 11.98
N MET A 63 5.88 8.65 12.43
CA MET A 63 6.73 9.84 12.47
C MET A 63 7.10 10.37 11.08
N MET A 64 7.33 9.48 10.11
CA MET A 64 7.61 9.87 8.72
C MET A 64 6.38 10.51 8.08
N GLU A 65 5.19 9.96 8.29
CA GLU A 65 3.92 10.54 7.81
C GLU A 65 3.79 11.99 8.27
N VAL A 66 3.86 12.24 9.59
CA VAL A 66 3.74 13.59 10.17
C VAL A 66 4.79 14.53 9.60
N ALA A 67 6.04 14.09 9.50
CA ALA A 67 7.14 14.93 8.99
C ALA A 67 6.92 15.34 7.52
N ILE A 68 6.47 14.42 6.67
CA ILE A 68 6.20 14.68 5.26
C ILE A 68 4.97 15.58 5.10
N ASP A 69 3.91 15.33 5.86
CA ASP A 69 2.68 16.12 5.81
C ASP A 69 2.93 17.57 6.23
N GLU A 70 3.70 17.80 7.30
CA GLU A 70 4.13 19.13 7.68
C GLU A 70 4.98 19.81 6.60
N ALA A 71 5.86 19.06 5.91
CA ALA A 71 6.65 19.60 4.82
C ALA A 71 5.76 20.05 3.65
N CYS A 72 4.74 19.27 3.32
CA CYS A 72 3.72 19.62 2.32
C CYS A 72 3.02 20.93 2.68
N VAL A 73 2.53 21.06 3.92
CA VAL A 73 1.86 22.28 4.40
C VAL A 73 2.80 23.50 4.35
N ARG A 74 4.06 23.35 4.79
CA ARG A 74 5.06 24.42 4.75
C ARG A 74 5.32 24.90 3.32
N ILE A 75 5.43 23.98 2.36
CA ILE A 75 5.64 24.32 0.95
C ILE A 75 4.46 25.11 0.41
N ILE A 76 3.22 24.65 0.64
CA ILE A 76 2.01 25.32 0.20
C ILE A 76 1.95 26.75 0.75
N ALA A 77 2.15 26.90 2.07
CA ALA A 77 2.07 28.19 2.75
C ALA A 77 3.14 29.19 2.27
N LYS A 78 4.37 28.72 2.03
CA LYS A 78 5.52 29.56 1.68
C LYS A 78 5.58 29.92 0.20
N ARG A 79 5.17 29.00 -0.69
CA ARG A 79 5.47 29.09 -2.13
C ARG A 79 4.26 29.36 -3.01
N GLN A 80 3.03 29.15 -2.52
CA GLN A 80 1.80 29.29 -3.31
C GLN A 80 1.92 28.57 -4.67
N PRO A 81 2.12 27.24 -4.65
CA PRO A 81 2.46 26.45 -5.83
C PRO A 81 1.45 26.61 -6.97
N ALA A 82 1.94 26.52 -8.21
CA ALA A 82 1.08 26.46 -9.39
C ALA A 82 0.21 25.19 -9.38
N ALA A 83 -0.81 25.14 -10.22
CA ALA A 83 -1.79 24.05 -10.21
C ALA A 83 -1.16 22.64 -10.32
N SER A 84 -0.14 22.45 -11.15
CA SER A 84 0.57 21.16 -11.28
C SER A 84 1.30 20.76 -10.00
N ASP A 85 1.98 21.71 -9.37
CA ASP A 85 2.82 21.46 -8.20
C ASP A 85 1.94 21.27 -6.96
N LEU A 86 0.84 22.01 -6.87
CA LEU A 86 -0.16 21.80 -5.84
C LEU A 86 -0.77 20.40 -5.95
N ARG A 87 -1.11 19.93 -7.17
CA ARG A 87 -1.59 18.54 -7.36
C ARG A 87 -0.55 17.52 -6.90
N LEU A 88 0.73 17.73 -7.22
CA LEU A 88 1.79 16.84 -6.76
C LEU A 88 1.82 16.75 -5.23
N ILE A 89 1.84 17.90 -4.55
CA ILE A 89 1.86 17.97 -3.08
C ILE A 89 0.63 17.28 -2.47
N MET A 90 -0.56 17.52 -3.03
CA MET A 90 -1.79 16.88 -2.58
C MET A 90 -1.77 15.36 -2.78
N VAL A 91 -1.18 14.88 -3.89
CA VAL A 91 -1.04 13.45 -4.18
C VAL A 91 -0.03 12.80 -3.24
N ILE A 92 1.08 13.48 -2.92
CA ILE A 92 2.05 13.03 -1.92
C ILE A 92 1.40 12.88 -0.55
N SER A 93 0.71 13.93 -0.06
CA SER A 93 0.01 13.91 1.24
C SER A 93 -1.03 12.79 1.33
N LYS A 94 -1.79 12.54 0.25
CA LYS A 94 -2.71 11.40 0.22
C LYS A 94 -2.01 10.04 0.20
N THR A 95 -0.88 9.94 -0.50
CA THR A 95 -0.14 8.68 -0.64
C THR A 95 0.51 8.27 0.68
N ILE A 96 1.09 9.21 1.44
CA ILE A 96 1.68 8.88 2.74
C ILE A 96 0.66 8.36 3.75
N ALA A 97 -0.58 8.89 3.73
CA ALA A 97 -1.66 8.38 4.57
C ALA A 97 -2.06 6.94 4.18
N GLU A 98 -1.99 6.59 2.89
CA GLU A 98 -2.22 5.21 2.47
C GLU A 98 -1.03 4.30 2.83
N LEU A 99 0.21 4.81 2.79
CA LEU A 99 1.40 4.08 3.26
C LEU A 99 1.37 3.81 4.76
N GLU A 100 0.95 4.77 5.59
CA GLU A 100 0.75 4.57 7.03
C GLU A 100 -0.24 3.44 7.27
N ARG A 101 -1.40 3.48 6.60
CA ARG A 101 -2.43 2.44 6.71
C ARG A 101 -1.96 1.06 6.26
N ILE A 102 -1.03 1.01 5.31
CA ILE A 102 -0.38 -0.24 4.88
C ILE A 102 0.60 -0.71 5.96
N GLY A 103 1.42 0.17 6.52
CA GLY A 103 2.30 -0.15 7.67
C GLY A 103 1.50 -0.73 8.84
N ASP A 104 0.33 -0.17 9.10
CA ASP A 104 -0.63 -0.57 10.12
C ASP A 104 -1.16 -2.02 9.93
N VAL A 105 -1.09 -2.56 8.70
CA VAL A 105 -1.38 -3.97 8.40
C VAL A 105 -0.28 -4.89 8.93
N ALA A 106 0.99 -4.46 8.91
CA ALA A 106 2.10 -5.26 9.44
C ALA A 106 1.87 -5.65 10.91
N ASN A 107 1.32 -4.73 11.72
CA ASN A 107 0.93 -5.00 13.11
C ASN A 107 -0.12 -6.11 13.21
N LYS A 108 -1.13 -6.10 12.32
CA LYS A 108 -2.21 -7.10 12.30
C LYS A 108 -1.69 -8.48 11.86
N ILE A 109 -0.75 -8.51 10.91
CA ILE A 109 -0.06 -9.75 10.53
C ILE A 109 0.74 -10.29 11.72
N CYS A 110 1.47 -9.44 12.42
CA CYS A 110 2.26 -9.82 13.60
C CYS A 110 1.41 -10.38 14.74
N GLN A 111 0.19 -9.89 14.95
CA GLN A 111 -0.75 -10.49 15.92
C GLN A 111 -1.05 -11.96 15.60
N THR A 112 -1.11 -12.32 14.32
CA THR A 112 -1.29 -13.71 13.88
C THR A 112 -0.08 -14.57 14.19
N ALA A 113 1.14 -14.01 14.12
CA ALA A 113 2.37 -14.72 14.51
C ALA A 113 2.41 -15.10 16.01
N LEU A 114 1.68 -14.38 16.87
CA LEU A 114 1.62 -14.64 18.31
C LEU A 114 0.69 -15.81 18.66
N GLU A 115 -0.21 -16.18 17.75
CA GLU A 115 -1.15 -17.30 17.89
C GLU A 115 -0.48 -18.67 17.74
N LYS A 116 -1.15 -19.70 18.27
CA LYS A 116 -0.70 -21.09 18.16
C LYS A 116 -1.50 -21.83 17.08
N PHE A 117 -0.90 -21.98 15.91
CA PHE A 117 -1.41 -22.87 14.86
C PHE A 117 -0.94 -24.32 15.08
N SER A 118 -1.86 -25.26 14.93
CA SER A 118 -1.57 -26.70 14.90
C SER A 118 -0.92 -27.11 13.58
N HIS A 119 -0.36 -28.31 13.53
CA HIS A 119 0.28 -28.82 12.32
C HIS A 119 -0.69 -28.94 11.13
N GLN A 120 -1.97 -29.23 11.39
CA GLN A 120 -3.03 -29.29 10.38
C GLN A 120 -3.38 -27.92 9.78
N GLN A 121 -3.05 -26.83 10.49
CA GLN A 121 -3.34 -25.46 10.10
C GLN A 121 -2.13 -24.76 9.43
N GLN A 122 -0.97 -25.40 9.38
CA GLN A 122 0.21 -24.87 8.68
C GLN A 122 -0.03 -24.49 7.21
N PRO A 123 -0.83 -25.23 6.42
CA PRO A 123 -1.17 -24.82 5.06
C PRO A 123 -1.86 -23.45 4.97
N LEU A 124 -2.56 -23.00 6.02
CA LEU A 124 -3.18 -21.67 6.06
C LEU A 124 -2.12 -20.57 6.08
N LEU A 125 -1.02 -20.77 6.82
CA LEU A 125 0.08 -19.81 6.90
C LEU A 125 0.78 -19.67 5.55
N VAL A 126 0.90 -20.77 4.79
CA VAL A 126 1.46 -20.76 3.42
C VAL A 126 0.56 -19.96 2.47
N SER A 127 -0.76 -20.15 2.53
CA SER A 127 -1.69 -19.37 1.71
C SER A 127 -1.65 -17.88 2.05
N LEU A 128 -1.62 -17.53 3.35
CA LEU A 128 -1.51 -16.14 3.81
C LEU A 128 -0.18 -15.50 3.40
N GLU A 129 0.93 -16.25 3.51
CA GLU A 129 2.24 -15.80 3.05
C GLU A 129 2.24 -15.51 1.55
N SER A 130 1.67 -16.40 0.73
CA SER A 130 1.57 -16.21 -0.72
C SER A 130 0.80 -14.93 -1.04
N LEU A 131 -0.35 -14.70 -0.40
CA LEU A 131 -1.14 -13.49 -0.57
C LEU A 131 -0.34 -12.24 -0.14
N GLY A 132 0.37 -12.31 0.98
CA GLY A 132 1.18 -11.20 1.48
C GLY A 132 2.33 -10.83 0.55
N TRP A 133 3.05 -11.81 -0.02
CA TRP A 133 4.12 -11.52 -0.98
C TRP A 133 3.58 -10.94 -2.28
N HIS A 134 2.38 -11.34 -2.69
CA HIS A 134 1.70 -10.75 -3.85
C HIS A 134 1.40 -9.27 -3.61
N THR A 135 0.82 -8.91 -2.45
CA THR A 135 0.50 -7.51 -2.15
C THR A 135 1.73 -6.65 -1.89
N ILE A 136 2.83 -7.19 -1.34
CA ILE A 136 4.12 -6.48 -1.27
C ILE A 136 4.67 -6.16 -2.66
N ARG A 137 4.59 -7.11 -3.60
CA ARG A 137 5.00 -6.83 -4.99
C ARG A 137 4.13 -5.75 -5.63
N MET A 138 2.82 -5.79 -5.38
CA MET A 138 1.89 -4.78 -5.86
C MET A 138 2.20 -3.39 -5.28
N LEU A 139 2.59 -3.31 -3.99
CA LEU A 139 3.07 -2.09 -3.35
C LEU A 139 4.35 -1.56 -4.01
N HIS A 140 5.30 -2.45 -4.27
CA HIS A 140 6.55 -2.10 -4.93
C HIS A 140 6.31 -1.52 -6.33
N ASP A 141 5.48 -2.20 -7.12
CA ASP A 141 5.16 -1.78 -8.48
C ASP A 141 4.43 -0.42 -8.49
N VAL A 142 3.53 -0.16 -7.53
CA VAL A 142 2.83 1.14 -7.47
C VAL A 142 3.74 2.28 -7.02
N LEU A 143 4.73 2.01 -6.15
CA LEU A 143 5.73 3.01 -5.76
C LEU A 143 6.67 3.34 -6.93
N ASP A 144 7.07 2.35 -7.73
CA ASP A 144 7.85 2.56 -8.96
C ASP A 144 7.03 3.33 -10.01
N ALA A 145 5.75 3.00 -10.19
CA ALA A 145 4.82 3.76 -11.03
C ALA A 145 4.70 5.21 -10.54
N PHE A 146 4.56 5.43 -9.23
CA PHE A 146 4.47 6.77 -8.64
C PHE A 146 5.75 7.58 -8.86
N ALA A 147 6.92 6.97 -8.66
CA ALA A 147 8.21 7.63 -8.85
C ALA A 147 8.38 8.18 -10.28
N ARG A 148 7.84 7.46 -11.27
CA ARG A 148 7.89 7.83 -12.69
C ARG A 148 6.66 8.59 -13.17
N MET A 149 5.62 8.71 -12.34
CA MET A 149 4.28 9.16 -12.73
C MET A 149 3.76 8.38 -13.96
N ASP A 150 4.02 7.08 -13.97
CA ASP A 150 3.70 6.18 -15.08
C ASP A 150 2.24 5.76 -15.00
N LEU A 151 1.43 6.37 -15.87
CA LEU A 151 0.00 6.12 -15.93
C LEU A 151 -0.31 4.69 -16.40
N GLN A 152 0.42 4.17 -17.40
CA GLN A 152 0.12 2.85 -17.96
C GLN A 152 0.41 1.75 -16.95
N GLU A 153 1.49 1.92 -16.20
CA GLU A 153 1.85 1.05 -15.09
C GLU A 153 0.78 1.05 -14.00
N ALA A 154 0.34 2.23 -13.56
CA ALA A 154 -0.72 2.38 -12.56
C ALA A 154 -2.02 1.68 -12.98
N ILE A 155 -2.38 1.73 -14.27
CA ILE A 155 -3.58 1.07 -14.81
C ILE A 155 -3.46 -0.44 -14.77
N ARG A 156 -2.28 -0.99 -15.10
CA ARG A 156 -2.03 -2.43 -15.00
C ARG A 156 -2.17 -2.90 -13.55
N ILE A 157 -1.54 -2.19 -12.62
CA ILE A 157 -1.56 -2.52 -11.19
C ILE A 157 -2.99 -2.42 -10.63
N TYR A 158 -3.74 -1.37 -11.00
CA TYR A 158 -5.14 -1.23 -10.61
C TYR A 158 -5.97 -2.47 -10.96
N ARG A 159 -5.75 -3.05 -12.16
CA ARG A 159 -6.41 -4.28 -12.62
C ARG A 159 -5.91 -5.55 -11.95
N GLU A 160 -4.68 -5.54 -11.44
CA GLU A 160 -4.05 -6.69 -10.78
C GLU A 160 -4.69 -7.01 -9.42
N ASP A 161 -5.22 -6.00 -8.74
CA ASP A 161 -5.96 -6.14 -7.48
C ASP A 161 -7.09 -7.19 -7.52
N LYS A 162 -7.76 -7.32 -8.68
CA LYS A 162 -8.78 -8.35 -8.89
C LYS A 162 -8.24 -9.78 -8.67
N LYS A 163 -6.94 -10.01 -8.87
CA LYS A 163 -6.29 -11.29 -8.55
C LYS A 163 -6.11 -11.46 -7.04
N VAL A 164 -5.72 -10.38 -6.33
CA VAL A 164 -5.62 -10.35 -4.86
C VAL A 164 -6.97 -10.70 -4.24
N ASP A 165 -8.06 -10.11 -4.74
CA ASP A 165 -9.43 -10.42 -4.33
C ASP A 165 -9.75 -11.91 -4.48
N GLN A 166 -9.43 -12.48 -5.65
CA GLN A 166 -9.69 -13.90 -5.95
C GLN A 166 -8.89 -14.85 -5.06
N GLU A 167 -7.62 -14.52 -4.78
CA GLU A 167 -6.78 -15.26 -3.84
C GLU A 167 -7.35 -15.20 -2.43
N TYR A 168 -7.75 -14.01 -1.97
CA TYR A 168 -8.42 -13.82 -0.69
C TYR A 168 -9.72 -14.63 -0.58
N GLU A 169 -10.60 -14.59 -1.58
CA GLU A 169 -11.83 -15.41 -1.61
C GLU A 169 -11.52 -16.92 -1.57
N GLY A 170 -10.41 -17.34 -2.19
CA GLY A 170 -9.90 -18.71 -2.11
C GLY A 170 -9.53 -19.09 -0.68
N ILE A 171 -8.79 -18.23 0.02
CA ILE A 171 -8.39 -18.42 1.41
C ILE A 171 -9.61 -18.47 2.34
N VAL A 172 -10.58 -17.59 2.16
CA VAL A 172 -11.83 -17.57 2.95
C VAL A 172 -12.57 -18.91 2.83
N ARG A 173 -12.66 -19.49 1.62
CA ARG A 173 -13.27 -20.81 1.41
C ARG A 173 -12.52 -21.94 2.11
N GLN A 174 -11.18 -21.90 2.10
CA GLN A 174 -10.36 -22.85 2.84
C GLN A 174 -10.61 -22.74 4.35
N LEU A 175 -10.58 -21.52 4.91
CA LEU A 175 -10.83 -21.25 6.33
C LEU A 175 -12.21 -21.77 6.78
N MET A 176 -13.26 -21.60 5.96
CA MET A 176 -14.59 -22.15 6.27
C MET A 176 -14.59 -23.68 6.38
N THR A 177 -13.81 -24.37 5.55
CA THR A 177 -13.71 -25.83 5.59
C THR A 177 -13.08 -26.29 6.91
N TYR A 178 -12.00 -25.65 7.36
CA TYR A 178 -11.39 -25.94 8.66
C TYR A 178 -12.34 -25.68 9.84
N MET A 179 -13.18 -24.63 9.78
CA MET A 179 -14.18 -24.37 10.83
C MET A 179 -15.24 -25.48 10.91
N MET A 180 -15.62 -26.07 9.76
CA MET A 180 -16.59 -27.16 9.69
C MET A 180 -16.00 -28.50 10.16
N GLU A 181 -14.71 -28.73 9.92
CA GLU A 181 -14.00 -29.95 10.36
C GLU A 181 -13.80 -29.99 11.87
N ASP A 182 -13.35 -28.90 12.49
CA ASP A 182 -13.20 -28.82 13.95
C ASP A 182 -13.62 -27.44 14.50
N PRO A 183 -14.84 -27.33 15.05
CA PRO A 183 -15.35 -26.08 15.62
C PRO A 183 -14.51 -25.50 16.77
N ARG A 184 -13.66 -26.31 17.43
CA ARG A 184 -12.79 -25.83 18.52
C ARG A 184 -11.67 -24.93 17.99
N THR A 185 -11.37 -24.99 16.70
CA THR A 185 -10.33 -24.20 16.05
C THR A 185 -10.82 -22.83 15.56
N ILE A 186 -12.13 -22.57 15.63
CA ILE A 186 -12.77 -21.32 15.16
C ILE A 186 -12.02 -20.07 15.64
N PRO A 187 -11.63 -19.92 16.92
CA PRO A 187 -10.92 -18.72 17.37
C PRO A 187 -9.64 -18.43 16.59
N SER A 188 -8.78 -19.44 16.38
CA SER A 188 -7.52 -19.28 15.63
C SER A 188 -7.76 -19.03 14.14
N ILE A 189 -8.80 -19.66 13.57
CA ILE A 189 -9.19 -19.43 12.17
C ILE A 189 -9.76 -18.02 11.99
N MET A 190 -10.49 -17.48 12.97
CA MET A 190 -10.95 -16.10 12.95
C MET A 190 -9.78 -15.11 12.93
N THR A 191 -8.70 -15.37 13.70
CA THR A 191 -7.48 -14.56 13.61
C THR A 191 -6.86 -14.62 12.22
N ALA A 192 -6.73 -15.82 11.64
CA ALA A 192 -6.24 -15.99 10.27
C ALA A 192 -7.12 -15.29 9.22
N LEU A 193 -8.45 -15.28 9.39
CA LEU A 193 -9.39 -14.56 8.54
C LEU A 193 -9.18 -13.04 8.62
N LEU A 194 -9.02 -12.50 9.82
CA LEU A 194 -8.74 -11.08 10.02
C LEU A 194 -7.39 -10.69 9.42
N CYS A 195 -6.40 -11.59 9.50
CA CYS A 195 -5.11 -11.43 8.82
C CYS A 195 -5.26 -11.39 7.30
N ALA A 196 -5.95 -12.38 6.71
CA ALA A 196 -6.21 -12.44 5.27
C ALA A 196 -6.85 -11.15 4.76
N ARG A 197 -7.88 -10.66 5.48
CA ARG A 197 -8.57 -9.41 5.16
C ARG A 197 -7.67 -8.19 5.33
N SER A 198 -6.77 -8.20 6.30
CA SER A 198 -5.83 -7.09 6.48
C SER A 198 -4.82 -7.04 5.34
N ILE A 199 -4.34 -8.21 4.86
CA ILE A 199 -3.45 -8.31 3.71
C ILE A 199 -4.15 -7.86 2.43
N GLU A 200 -5.39 -8.30 2.17
CA GLU A 200 -6.16 -7.88 0.99
C GLU A 200 -6.33 -6.36 0.93
N ARG A 201 -6.56 -5.70 2.08
CA ARG A 201 -6.60 -4.24 2.15
C ARG A 201 -5.32 -3.54 1.68
N ILE A 202 -4.17 -4.21 1.62
CA ILE A 202 -2.97 -3.62 1.00
C ILE A 202 -3.22 -3.40 -0.50
N GLY A 203 -3.89 -4.33 -1.17
CA GLY A 203 -4.31 -4.21 -2.57
C GLY A 203 -5.22 -3.01 -2.81
N ASP A 204 -6.29 -2.87 -2.02
CA ASP A 204 -7.18 -1.69 -2.01
C ASP A 204 -6.39 -0.37 -1.89
N ARG A 205 -5.40 -0.33 -1.00
CA ARG A 205 -4.57 0.87 -0.78
C ARG A 205 -3.65 1.11 -1.97
N CYS A 206 -3.11 0.08 -2.60
CA CYS A 206 -2.34 0.20 -3.84
C CYS A 206 -3.20 0.71 -4.99
N GLN A 207 -4.46 0.26 -5.11
CA GLN A 207 -5.42 0.84 -6.07
C GLN A 207 -5.59 2.34 -5.82
N ASN A 208 -5.85 2.76 -4.57
CA ASN A 208 -5.98 4.19 -4.23
C ASN A 208 -4.75 5.01 -4.66
N ILE A 209 -3.53 4.49 -4.51
CA ILE A 209 -2.30 5.16 -4.96
C ILE A 209 -2.26 5.24 -6.49
N CYS A 210 -2.66 4.18 -7.21
CA CYS A 210 -2.83 4.24 -8.67
C CYS A 210 -3.81 5.36 -9.05
N GLU A 211 -4.84 5.59 -8.23
CA GLU A 211 -5.77 6.68 -8.44
C GLU A 211 -5.18 8.06 -8.27
N PHE A 212 -4.27 8.22 -7.33
CA PHE A 212 -3.58 9.48 -7.16
C PHE A 212 -2.63 9.78 -8.33
N ILE A 213 -1.98 8.76 -8.91
CA ILE A 213 -1.16 8.89 -10.12
C ILE A 213 -2.01 9.37 -11.30
N PHE A 214 -3.13 8.71 -11.57
CA PHE A 214 -4.02 9.11 -12.67
C PHE A 214 -4.57 10.53 -12.45
N TYR A 215 -4.99 10.88 -11.23
CA TYR A 215 -5.42 12.23 -10.90
C TYR A 215 -4.32 13.27 -11.17
N TYR A 216 -3.08 12.97 -10.81
CA TYR A 216 -1.95 13.86 -11.08
C TYR A 216 -1.74 14.09 -12.59
N VAL A 217 -1.72 13.02 -13.38
CA VAL A 217 -1.43 13.03 -14.81
C VAL A 217 -2.57 13.65 -15.63
N LYS A 218 -3.81 13.21 -15.40
CA LYS A 218 -4.98 13.62 -16.18
C LYS A 218 -5.70 14.84 -15.61
N GLY A 219 -5.48 15.16 -14.33
CA GLY A 219 -6.12 16.28 -13.66
C GLY A 219 -7.61 16.09 -13.37
N GLN A 220 -8.13 14.88 -13.53
CA GLN A 220 -9.52 14.52 -13.33
C GLN A 220 -9.63 13.51 -12.20
N ASP A 221 -10.61 13.70 -11.34
CA ASP A 221 -10.95 12.74 -10.29
C ASP A 221 -11.81 11.64 -10.88
N PHE A 222 -11.36 10.40 -10.78
CA PHE A 222 -12.09 9.24 -11.28
C PHE A 222 -12.67 8.38 -10.15
N ARG A 223 -12.54 8.82 -8.90
CA ARG A 223 -13.19 8.16 -7.77
C ARG A 223 -14.70 8.13 -8.03
N HIS A 224 -15.29 6.94 -7.96
CA HIS A 224 -16.70 6.65 -8.28
C HIS A 224 -17.10 6.73 -9.77
N VAL A 225 -16.12 6.73 -10.68
CA VAL A 225 -16.39 6.45 -12.10
C VAL A 225 -16.61 4.94 -12.23
N GLY A 226 -17.87 4.51 -12.36
CA GLY A 226 -18.23 3.09 -12.45
C GLY A 226 -17.44 2.35 -13.54
N GLY A 227 -17.24 1.04 -13.36
CA GLY A 227 -16.29 0.19 -14.11
C GLY A 227 -16.28 0.38 -15.63
N ASP A 228 -17.45 0.48 -16.29
CA ASP A 228 -17.53 0.68 -17.74
C ASP A 228 -16.92 2.03 -18.19
N LYS A 229 -17.10 3.06 -17.38
CA LYS A 229 -16.62 4.42 -17.65
C LYS A 229 -15.16 4.58 -17.26
N LEU A 230 -14.68 3.75 -16.33
CA LEU A 230 -13.26 3.60 -16.02
C LEU A 230 -12.55 2.95 -17.23
N GLU A 231 -13.04 1.83 -17.74
CA GLU A 231 -12.47 1.19 -18.93
C GLU A 231 -12.44 2.14 -20.15
N GLU A 232 -13.48 2.95 -20.37
CA GLU A 232 -13.47 3.98 -21.42
C GLU A 232 -12.40 5.08 -21.21
N LEU A 233 -12.18 5.52 -19.96
CA LEU A 233 -11.13 6.50 -19.65
C LEU A 233 -9.73 5.91 -19.77
N LEU A 234 -9.61 4.60 -19.55
CA LEU A 234 -8.37 3.83 -19.68
C LEU A 234 -8.06 3.47 -21.14
N THR A 235 -9.05 3.36 -22.02
CA THR A 235 -8.90 2.96 -23.45
C THR A 235 -8.86 4.13 -24.43
N LYS A 236 -9.30 5.35 -24.05
CA LYS A 236 -9.29 6.54 -24.93
C LYS A 236 -7.90 7.09 -25.30
N ASP A 237 -6.83 6.39 -24.95
CA ASP A 237 -5.44 6.77 -25.24
C ASP A 237 -4.77 5.89 -26.33
N GLU A 238 -5.52 5.10 -27.12
CA GLU A 238 -5.09 4.63 -28.46
C GLU A 238 -5.46 5.65 -29.56
#